data_AF-A0A4R4Q375-F1
#
_entry.id   AF-A0A4R4Q375-F1
#
_cell.length_a   1.000
_cell.length_b   1.000
_cell.length_c   1.000
_cell.angle_alpha   90.00
_cell.angle_beta   90.00
_cell.angle_gamma   90.00
#
_symmetry.space_group_name_H-M   'P 1'
#
loop_
_entity.id
_entity.type
_entity.pdbx_description
1 polymer ?
#
loop_
_entity_poly.entity_id
_entity_poly.type
_entity_poly.pdbx_seq_one_letter_code
_entity_poly.pdbx_strand_id
1 'polypeptide(L)'
;MARKSFTIRTEPHVAEVGDVELLFRPEVDGDEFLDGYVELQDAQKKLGGSEKDLSPEALREATAAVRAFLARWMLPESQQVYATMRLPQRVEASLLEWLMGEEVYGQGRPPTSPSDSSPRPPSPGIRGTGSSRSKASTPARGR
;
A
#
# COMPACT_ATOMS: atom_id res chain seq x y z
N MET A 1 -34.34 5.51 -8.63
CA MET A 1 -33.31 4.56 -9.09
C MET A 1 -31.96 5.06 -8.62
N ALA A 2 -31.16 4.22 -7.94
CA ALA A 2 -29.81 4.57 -7.53
C ALA A 2 -28.83 4.24 -8.66
N ARG A 3 -27.95 5.17 -9.01
CA ARG A 3 -26.87 4.97 -9.99
C ARG A 3 -25.54 5.12 -9.27
N LYS A 4 -24.63 4.16 -9.47
CA LYS A 4 -23.25 4.20 -8.97
C LYS A 4 -22.30 4.04 -10.16
N SER A 5 -21.27 4.87 -10.22
CA SER A 5 -20.21 4.81 -11.23
C SER A 5 -18.94 4.27 -10.61
N PHE A 6 -18.18 3.50 -11.38
CA PHE A 6 -16.86 2.98 -11.03
C PHE A 6 -15.87 3.39 -12.12
N THR A 7 -14.61 3.57 -11.76
CA THR A 7 -13.53 3.98 -12.67
C THR A 7 -12.43 2.94 -12.61
N ILE A 8 -12.03 2.44 -13.77
CA ILE A 8 -10.93 1.47 -13.94
C ILE A 8 -9.69 2.23 -14.39
N ARG A 9 -8.53 1.90 -13.83
CA ARG A 9 -7.24 2.50 -14.20
C ARG A 9 -6.68 1.81 -15.44
N THR A 10 -6.74 2.49 -16.56
CA THR A 10 -6.25 1.99 -17.86
C THR A 10 -4.80 2.36 -18.15
N GLU A 11 -4.19 3.20 -17.32
CA GLU A 11 -2.79 3.62 -17.44
C GLU A 11 -1.87 2.67 -16.66
N PRO A 12 -0.64 2.41 -17.16
CA PRO A 12 0.36 1.64 -16.43
C PRO A 12 0.64 2.23 -15.04
N HIS A 13 0.76 1.38 -14.03
CA HIS A 13 1.20 1.84 -12.71
C HIS A 13 2.71 2.02 -12.70
N VAL A 14 3.20 3.12 -12.13
CA VAL A 14 4.63 3.46 -12.13
C VAL A 14 5.16 3.32 -10.70
N ALA A 15 6.23 2.53 -10.55
CA ALA A 15 7.02 2.47 -9.32
C ALA A 15 8.40 3.08 -9.56
N GLU A 16 8.74 4.10 -8.79
CA GLU A 16 10.05 4.76 -8.85
C GLU A 16 11.03 4.08 -7.89
N VAL A 17 12.16 3.59 -8.42
CA VAL A 17 13.24 2.94 -7.66
C VAL A 17 14.54 3.67 -7.93
N GLY A 18 14.82 4.70 -7.13
CA GLY A 18 15.94 5.61 -7.39
C GLY A 18 15.68 6.41 -8.67
N ASP A 19 16.58 6.27 -9.65
CA ASP A 19 16.46 6.97 -10.95
C ASP A 19 15.73 6.14 -12.02
N VAL A 20 15.13 5.00 -11.64
CA VAL A 20 14.50 4.05 -12.57
C VAL A 20 13.00 3.98 -12.33
N GLU A 21 12.23 4.14 -13.40
CA GLU A 21 10.79 3.89 -13.43
C GLU A 21 10.50 2.45 -13.87
N LEU A 22 9.77 1.72 -13.04
CA LEU A 22 9.26 0.39 -13.35
C LEU A 22 7.76 0.51 -13.66
N LEU A 23 7.39 0.19 -14.90
CA LEU A 23 6.03 0.21 -15.39
C LEU A 23 5.39 -1.16 -15.18
N PHE A 24 4.25 -1.15 -14.52
CA PHE A 24 3.37 -2.28 -14.30
C PHE A 24 2.15 -2.20 -15.21
N ARG A 25 1.56 -3.36 -15.49
CA ARG A 25 0.35 -3.45 -16.33
C ARG A 25 -0.77 -2.58 -15.74
N PRO A 26 -1.67 -2.04 -16.56
CA PRO A 26 -2.89 -1.42 -16.05
C PRO A 26 -3.76 -2.43 -15.28
N GLU A 27 -4.80 -1.96 -14.61
CA GLU A 27 -5.69 -2.77 -13.76
C GLU A 27 -6.12 -4.06 -14.48
N VAL A 28 -5.73 -5.21 -13.92
CA VAL A 28 -5.95 -6.56 -14.46
C VAL A 28 -7.13 -7.23 -13.77
N ASP A 29 -7.72 -8.24 -14.42
CA ASP A 29 -8.77 -9.05 -13.81
C ASP A 29 -8.28 -9.66 -12.49
N GLY A 30 -9.04 -9.45 -11.42
CA GLY A 30 -8.66 -9.87 -10.06
C GLY A 30 -8.38 -11.37 -9.94
N ASP A 31 -8.99 -12.20 -10.79
CA ASP A 31 -8.76 -13.64 -10.82
C ASP A 31 -7.32 -13.98 -11.25
N GLU A 32 -6.78 -13.33 -12.28
CA GLU A 32 -5.40 -13.54 -12.73
C GLU A 32 -4.39 -13.14 -11.65
N PHE A 33 -4.71 -12.08 -10.90
CA PHE A 33 -3.89 -11.61 -9.79
C PHE A 33 -3.86 -12.61 -8.65
N LEU A 34 -5.04 -13.14 -8.28
CA LEU A 34 -5.17 -14.14 -7.23
C LEU A 34 -4.44 -15.44 -7.58
N ASP A 35 -4.48 -15.89 -8.84
CA ASP A 35 -3.71 -17.05 -9.28
C ASP A 35 -2.21 -16.87 -9.07
N GLY A 36 -1.66 -15.71 -9.48
CA GLY A 36 -0.26 -15.39 -9.24
C GLY A 36 0.10 -15.29 -7.75
N TYR A 37 -0.83 -14.79 -6.93
CA TYR A 37 -0.63 -14.68 -5.48
C TYR A 37 -0.62 -16.06 -4.80
N VAL A 38 -1.45 -17.00 -5.25
CA VAL A 38 -1.44 -18.39 -4.79
C VAL A 38 -0.09 -19.05 -5.10
N GLU A 39 0.45 -18.86 -6.29
CA GLU A 39 1.78 -19.37 -6.65
C GLU A 39 2.88 -18.83 -5.71
N LEU A 40 2.84 -17.54 -5.38
CA LEU A 40 3.77 -16.92 -4.44
C LEU A 40 3.62 -17.50 -3.03
N GLN A 41 2.39 -17.66 -2.55
CA GLN A 41 2.13 -18.27 -1.24
C GLN A 41 2.59 -19.72 -1.18
N ASP A 42 2.40 -20.49 -2.24
CA ASP A 42 2.85 -21.89 -2.31
C ASP A 42 4.37 -21.98 -2.32
N ALA A 43 5.06 -21.06 -2.99
CA ALA A 43 6.52 -20.94 -2.89
C ALA A 43 6.94 -20.62 -1.44
N GLN A 44 6.25 -19.71 -0.75
CA GLN A 44 6.53 -19.39 0.66
C GLN A 44 6.24 -20.55 1.61
N LYS A 45 5.13 -21.27 1.43
CA LYS A 45 4.74 -22.44 2.26
C LYS A 45 5.71 -23.59 2.10
N LYS A 46 6.25 -23.82 0.89
CA LYS A 46 7.29 -24.83 0.65
C LYS A 46 8.56 -24.57 1.45
N LEU A 47 8.81 -23.31 1.82
CA LEU A 47 9.96 -22.92 2.64
C LEU A 47 9.75 -23.21 4.13
N GLY A 48 8.50 -23.41 4.57
CA GLY A 48 8.04 -24.29 5.67
C GLY A 48 8.66 -24.18 7.08
N GLY A 49 9.62 -23.28 7.31
CA GLY A 49 10.38 -23.18 8.56
C GLY A 49 10.13 -21.86 9.31
N SER A 50 10.46 -21.85 10.59
CA SER A 50 10.62 -20.60 11.34
C SER A 50 11.59 -19.70 10.59
N GLU A 51 11.34 -18.39 10.52
CA GLU A 51 12.24 -17.41 9.87
C GLU A 51 13.71 -17.54 10.32
N LYS A 52 13.91 -18.06 11.55
CA LYS A 52 15.21 -18.30 12.18
C LYS A 52 15.93 -19.58 11.71
N ASP A 53 15.23 -20.51 11.07
CA ASP A 53 15.74 -21.82 10.65
C ASP A 53 15.87 -21.94 9.12
N LEU A 54 15.56 -20.87 8.39
CA LEU A 54 15.65 -20.87 6.93
C LEU A 54 17.10 -20.95 6.47
N SER A 55 17.38 -21.91 5.58
CA SER A 55 18.70 -22.02 4.95
C SER A 55 18.93 -20.81 4.00
N PRO A 56 20.19 -20.42 3.75
CA PRO A 56 20.49 -19.39 2.76
C PRO A 56 19.98 -19.71 1.35
N GLU A 57 19.87 -21.00 1.01
CA GLU A 57 19.29 -21.46 -0.25
C GLU A 57 17.78 -21.21 -0.30
N ALA A 58 17.06 -21.53 0.78
CA ALA A 58 15.64 -21.25 0.94
C ALA A 58 15.35 -19.74 0.83
N LEU A 59 16.18 -18.89 1.44
CA LEU A 59 16.03 -17.43 1.32
C LEU A 59 16.25 -16.93 -0.11
N ARG A 60 17.20 -17.51 -0.85
CA ARG A 60 17.44 -17.17 -2.26
C ARG A 60 16.27 -17.60 -3.14
N GLU A 61 15.69 -18.77 -2.88
CA GLU A 61 14.52 -19.27 -3.60
C GLU A 61 13.28 -18.40 -3.33
N ALA A 62 13.05 -18.01 -2.07
CA ALA A 62 11.99 -17.07 -1.70
C ALA A 62 12.12 -15.74 -2.44
N THR A 63 13.35 -15.20 -2.46
CA THR A 63 13.66 -13.93 -3.14
C THR A 63 13.44 -14.06 -4.64
N ALA A 64 13.87 -15.16 -5.25
CA ALA A 64 13.63 -15.43 -6.67
C ALA A 64 12.14 -15.52 -7.00
N ALA A 65 11.33 -16.16 -6.15
CA ALA A 65 9.88 -16.24 -6.31
C ALA A 65 9.21 -14.85 -6.23
N VAL A 66 9.59 -14.01 -5.26
CA VAL A 66 9.12 -12.63 -5.16
C VAL A 66 9.47 -11.83 -6.42
N ARG A 67 10.71 -11.95 -6.91
CA ARG A 67 11.12 -11.25 -8.13
C ARG A 67 10.37 -11.73 -9.37
N ALA A 68 10.14 -13.03 -9.50
CA ALA A 68 9.37 -13.60 -10.60
C ALA A 68 7.91 -13.11 -10.58
N PHE A 69 7.31 -13.06 -9.39
CA PHE A 69 5.96 -12.53 -9.20
C PHE A 69 5.88 -11.05 -9.60
N LEU A 70 6.78 -10.20 -9.11
CA LEU A 70 6.83 -8.78 -9.48
C LEU A 70 7.02 -8.58 -10.99
N ALA A 71 7.93 -9.34 -11.61
CA ALA A 71 8.21 -9.25 -13.04
C ALA A 71 7.00 -9.64 -13.91
N ARG A 72 6.17 -10.61 -13.48
CA ARG A 72 4.95 -11.02 -14.20
C ARG A 72 4.01 -9.85 -14.47
N TRP A 73 3.93 -8.91 -13.52
CA TRP A 73 3.05 -7.74 -13.59
C TRP A 73 3.70 -6.52 -14.23
N MET A 74 5.00 -6.57 -14.52
CA MET A 74 5.71 -5.51 -15.23
C MET A 74 5.49 -5.57 -16.75
N LEU A 75 5.62 -4.43 -17.42
CA LEU A 75 5.76 -4.36 -18.87
C LEU A 75 7.11 -4.94 -19.33
N PRO A 76 7.22 -5.47 -20.56
CA PRO A 76 8.44 -6.14 -21.03
C PRO A 76 9.71 -5.31 -20.92
N GLU A 77 9.62 -3.99 -21.11
CA GLU A 77 10.72 -3.05 -21.00
C GLU A 77 11.19 -2.96 -19.53
N SER A 78 10.25 -2.86 -18.60
CA SER A 78 10.54 -2.80 -17.16
C SER A 78 11.04 -4.13 -16.62
N GLN A 79 10.60 -5.27 -17.15
CA GLN A 79 11.14 -6.58 -16.80
C GLN A 79 12.64 -6.69 -17.11
N GLN A 80 13.07 -6.20 -18.28
CA GLN A 80 14.47 -6.23 -18.69
C GLN A 80 15.33 -5.38 -17.76
N VAL A 81 14.87 -4.16 -17.46
CA VAL A 81 15.56 -3.27 -16.51
C VAL A 81 15.62 -3.93 -15.14
N TYR A 82 14.48 -4.39 -14.61
CA TYR A 82 14.37 -5.04 -13.31
C TYR A 82 15.26 -6.30 -13.16
N ALA A 83 15.40 -7.10 -14.22
CA ALA A 83 16.26 -8.28 -14.22
C ALA A 83 17.75 -7.94 -14.02
N THR A 84 18.19 -6.77 -14.50
CA THR A 84 19.57 -6.30 -14.32
C THR A 84 19.81 -5.64 -12.96
N MET A 85 18.75 -5.22 -12.26
CA MET A 85 18.86 -4.53 -10.98
C MET A 85 19.23 -5.48 -9.84
N ARG A 86 20.20 -5.05 -9.03
CA ARG A 86 20.52 -5.63 -7.72
C ARG A 86 19.79 -4.83 -6.64
N LEU A 87 18.53 -5.17 -6.42
CA LEU A 87 17.72 -4.50 -5.42
C LEU A 87 17.96 -5.10 -4.03
N PRO A 88 18.04 -4.26 -2.98
CA PRO A 88 17.98 -4.75 -1.61
C PRO A 88 16.61 -5.39 -1.31
N GLN A 89 16.58 -6.44 -0.49
CA GLN A 89 15.35 -7.16 -0.11
C GLN A 89 14.22 -6.24 0.37
N ARG A 90 14.56 -5.19 1.12
CA ARG A 90 13.58 -4.21 1.62
C ARG A 90 12.80 -3.52 0.48
N VAL A 91 13.47 -3.26 -0.65
CA VAL A 91 12.86 -2.59 -1.81
C VAL A 91 11.95 -3.56 -2.53
N GLU A 92 12.37 -4.82 -2.70
CA GLU A 92 11.53 -5.86 -3.28
C GLU A 92 10.27 -6.11 -2.42
N ALA A 93 10.41 -6.08 -1.09
CA ALA A 93 9.28 -6.16 -0.17
C ALA A 93 8.34 -4.95 -0.28
N SER A 94 8.88 -3.73 -0.36
CA SER A 94 8.06 -2.52 -0.57
C SER A 94 7.33 -2.52 -1.91
N LEU A 95 7.98 -2.98 -2.99
CA LEU A 95 7.35 -3.15 -4.29
C LEU A 95 6.21 -4.17 -4.23
N LEU A 96 6.42 -5.28 -3.53
CA LEU A 96 5.41 -6.31 -3.34
C LEU A 96 4.22 -5.79 -2.53
N GLU A 97 4.48 -5.07 -1.44
CA GLU A 97 3.42 -4.44 -0.63
C GLU A 97 2.62 -3.43 -1.44
N TRP A 98 3.29 -2.56 -2.21
CA TRP A 98 2.64 -1.59 -3.08
C TRP A 98 1.78 -2.28 -4.16
N LEU A 99 2.32 -3.31 -4.81
CA LEU A 99 1.62 -4.11 -5.82
C LEU A 99 0.36 -4.79 -5.26
N MET A 100 0.45 -5.35 -4.05
CA MET A 100 -0.66 -6.00 -3.35
C MET A 100 -1.58 -5.00 -2.62
N GLY A 101 -1.18 -3.74 -2.54
CA GLY A 101 -1.93 -2.69 -1.87
C GLY A 101 -3.19 -2.30 -2.64
N GLU A 102 -4.07 -1.57 -1.96
CA GLU A 102 -5.33 -1.03 -2.52
C GLU A 102 -5.10 -0.11 -3.72
N GLU A 103 -3.86 0.33 -3.92
CA GLU A 103 -3.49 1.32 -4.93
C GLU A 103 -3.19 0.71 -6.30
N VAL A 104 -2.91 -0.60 -6.40
CA VAL A 104 -2.49 -1.21 -7.68
C VAL A 104 -3.43 -2.33 -8.07
N TYR A 105 -3.48 -3.43 -7.30
CA TYR A 105 -4.34 -4.59 -7.61
C TYR A 105 -5.16 -5.12 -6.43
N GLY A 106 -5.05 -4.52 -5.24
CA GLY A 106 -5.77 -4.97 -4.07
C GLY A 106 -7.27 -4.63 -4.11
N GLN A 107 -8.14 -5.64 -3.95
CA GLN A 107 -9.50 -5.40 -3.45
C GLN A 107 -9.38 -4.91 -2.00
N GLY A 108 -9.97 -3.75 -1.70
CA GLY A 108 -9.85 -3.01 -0.43
C GLY A 108 -9.71 -3.88 0.83
N ARG A 109 -8.83 -3.46 1.75
CA ARG A 109 -8.59 -4.08 3.05
C ARG A 109 -9.92 -4.33 3.78
N PRO A 110 -10.04 -5.43 4.52
CA PRO A 110 -11.07 -5.56 5.55
C PRO A 110 -11.01 -4.33 6.50
N PRO A 111 -12.15 -3.75 6.92
CA PRO A 111 -12.22 -2.46 7.63
C PRO A 111 -11.69 -2.46 9.07
N THR A 112 -10.76 -3.35 9.42
CA THR A 112 -10.22 -3.51 10.77
C THR A 112 -8.70 -3.48 10.75
N SER A 113 -8.11 -2.33 10.43
CA SER A 113 -6.75 -1.98 10.88
C SER A 113 -6.63 -0.45 10.95
N PRO A 114 -6.10 0.09 12.06
CA PRO A 114 -6.12 1.53 12.31
C PRO A 114 -5.22 2.28 11.32
N SER A 115 -5.80 3.26 10.63
CA SER A 115 -5.10 4.26 9.83
C SER A 115 -4.18 5.08 10.73
N ASP A 116 -2.88 4.82 10.66
CA ASP A 116 -1.91 5.80 11.13
C ASP A 116 -1.63 6.80 10.00
N SER A 117 -1.71 8.08 10.35
CA SER A 117 -1.16 9.23 9.65
C SER A 117 -1.91 9.76 8.41
N SER A 118 -2.87 10.65 8.67
CA SER A 118 -3.01 11.88 7.90
C SER A 118 -2.98 13.07 8.87
N PRO A 119 -2.07 14.06 8.70
CA PRO A 119 -2.08 15.26 9.52
C PRO A 119 -3.40 16.01 9.35
N ARG A 120 -4.05 16.33 10.49
CA ARG A 120 -5.31 17.07 10.51
C ARG A 120 -5.10 18.43 9.81
N PRO A 121 -5.90 18.79 8.79
CA PRO A 121 -5.78 20.11 8.15
C PRO A 121 -6.08 21.22 9.17
N PRO A 122 -5.45 22.41 9.04
CA PRO A 122 -5.68 23.52 9.95
C PRO A 122 -7.14 24.00 9.88
N SER A 123 -7.71 24.21 11.06
CA SER A 123 -9.12 24.57 11.26
C SER A 123 -9.46 25.89 10.53
N PRO A 124 -10.46 25.91 9.63
CA PRO A 124 -10.95 27.16 9.04
C PRO A 124 -11.71 27.96 10.09
N GLY A 125 -11.25 29.19 10.36
CA GLY A 125 -11.93 30.12 11.26
C GLY A 125 -13.28 30.59 10.71
N ILE A 126 -14.28 30.70 11.58
CA ILE A 126 -15.49 31.47 11.30
C ILE A 126 -15.61 32.62 12.30
N ARG A 127 -15.84 33.80 11.72
CA ARG A 127 -16.00 35.13 12.31
C ARG A 127 -17.20 35.22 13.24
N GLY A 128 -17.14 36.23 14.11
CA GLY A 128 -18.00 36.40 15.26
C GLY A 128 -19.48 36.68 15.00
N THR A 129 -20.26 36.40 16.03
CA THR A 129 -21.53 37.06 16.32
C THR A 129 -21.42 37.61 17.74
N GLY A 130 -21.37 38.93 17.86
CA GLY A 130 -21.48 39.61 19.13
C GLY A 130 -22.92 39.53 19.65
N SER A 131 -23.07 39.23 20.92
CA SER A 131 -24.18 39.74 21.71
C SER A 131 -23.67 40.13 23.11
N SER A 132 -24.23 41.23 23.58
CA SER A 132 -23.72 42.14 24.61
C SER A 132 -24.43 41.93 25.96
N ARG A 133 -23.75 42.34 27.05
CA ARG A 133 -24.24 42.78 28.38
C ARG A 133 -25.27 41.87 29.09
N SER A 134 -25.04 41.44 30.34
CA SER A 134 -25.22 42.30 31.52
C SER A 134 -24.89 41.58 32.85
N LYS A 135 -24.31 42.36 33.78
CA LYS A 135 -24.59 42.44 35.24
C LYS A 135 -24.32 41.24 36.18
N ALA A 136 -23.33 41.48 37.06
CA ALA A 136 -23.35 41.35 38.53
C ALA A 136 -23.67 40.01 39.19
N SER A 137 -22.73 39.49 40.00
CA SER A 137 -22.75 39.66 41.47
C SER A 137 -21.73 38.74 42.15
N THR A 138 -20.86 39.33 42.97
CA THR A 138 -20.10 38.66 44.04
C THR A 138 -21.06 38.01 45.05
N PRO A 139 -20.69 36.90 45.70
CA PRO A 139 -20.33 37.04 47.11
C PRO A 139 -19.16 36.14 47.57
N ALA A 140 -18.47 36.65 48.59
CA ALA A 140 -17.40 36.01 49.35
C ALA A 140 -17.94 35.08 50.45
N ARG A 141 -17.24 33.97 50.71
CA ARG A 141 -17.03 33.29 52.01
C ARG A 141 -16.13 32.06 51.77
N GLY A 142 -14.94 31.94 52.37
CA GLY A 142 -14.69 31.63 53.79
C GLY A 142 -14.54 30.09 53.90
N ARG A 143 -13.51 29.49 54.48
CA ARG A 143 -12.56 29.86 55.53
C ARG A 143 -11.37 28.90 55.45
#